data_AF-A0A7C3SEC5-F1
#
_entry.id   AF-A0A7C3SEC5-F1
#
_cell.length_a   1.000
_cell.length_b   1.000
_cell.length_c   1.000
_cell.angle_alpha   90.00
_cell.angle_beta   90.00
_cell.angle_gamma   90.00
#
_symmetry.space_group_name_H-M   'P 1'
#
loop_
_entity.id
_entity.type
_entity.pdbx_description
1 polymer ?
#
loop_
_entity_poly.entity_id
_entity_poly.type
_entity_poly.pdbx_seq_one_letter_code
_entity_poly.pdbx_strand_id
1 'polypeptide(L)'
;LIKSLQRYFHSGEINSEVKEKDAVIARLKEKYADGKISELDGIKIEYPDWWFNVRPSNTEPVLRLNLEANTKELMEEKKDEVLKIIRG
;
A
#
# COMPACT_ATOMS: atom_id res chain seq x y z
N LEU A 1 -18.16 20.48 -11.71
CA LEU A 1 -18.67 19.43 -10.80
C LEU A 1 -17.50 18.95 -9.95
N ILE A 2 -17.42 19.35 -8.67
CA ILE A 2 -16.45 18.77 -7.74
C ILE A 2 -16.98 17.37 -7.43
N LYS A 3 -16.37 16.35 -8.04
CA LYS A 3 -16.67 14.94 -7.79
C LYS A 3 -16.62 14.76 -6.27
N SER A 4 -17.76 14.37 -5.70
CA SER A 4 -17.95 14.12 -4.28
C SER A 4 -16.67 13.60 -3.63
N LEU A 5 -16.17 14.28 -2.61
CA LEU A 5 -15.13 13.77 -1.72
C LEU A 5 -15.66 12.47 -1.10
N GLN A 6 -15.50 11.34 -1.81
CA GLN A 6 -15.70 10.02 -1.21
C GLN A 6 -14.77 10.00 -0.01
N ARG A 7 -15.36 9.89 1.18
CA ARG A 7 -14.61 9.80 2.43
C ARG A 7 -13.89 8.45 2.41
N TYR A 8 -12.65 8.44 1.95
CA TYR A 8 -11.76 7.32 2.17
C TYR A 8 -11.30 7.31 3.62
N PHE A 9 -11.20 6.12 4.20
CA PHE A 9 -10.49 5.89 5.44
C PHE A 9 -9.02 5.64 5.11
N HIS A 10 -8.14 6.38 5.78
CA HIS A 10 -6.70 6.35 5.54
C HIS A 10 -6.01 5.60 6.69
N SER A 11 -5.07 4.71 6.36
CA SER A 11 -4.30 3.95 7.36
C SER A 11 -3.33 4.81 8.20
N GLY A 12 -3.02 6.00 7.68
CA GLY A 12 -1.83 6.74 8.06
C GLY A 12 -0.61 6.26 7.29
N GLU A 13 0.48 7.00 7.41
CA GLU A 13 1.79 6.53 6.93
C GLU A 13 2.35 5.52 7.92
N ILE A 14 2.70 4.33 7.45
CA ILE A 14 3.26 3.26 8.28
C ILE A 14 4.64 2.87 7.74
N ASN A 15 5.68 3.10 8.53
CA ASN A 15 7.04 2.67 8.20
C ASN A 15 7.30 1.28 8.82
N SER A 16 7.91 0.39 8.05
CA SER A 16 8.37 -0.93 8.52
C SER A 16 9.81 -1.14 8.11
N GLU A 17 10.67 -1.53 9.05
CA GLU A 17 12.06 -1.91 8.76
C GLU A 17 12.09 -3.19 7.93
N VAL A 18 12.80 -3.15 6.80
CA VAL A 18 12.87 -4.23 5.84
C VAL A 18 14.29 -4.32 5.29
N LYS A 19 14.91 -5.50 5.42
CA LYS A 19 16.25 -5.77 4.86
C LYS A 19 16.22 -5.89 3.34
N GLU A 20 15.23 -6.63 2.82
CA GLU A 20 15.09 -6.99 1.41
C GLU A 20 13.94 -6.21 0.75
N LYS A 21 14.12 -4.89 0.56
CA LYS A 21 13.05 -3.99 0.04
C LYS A 21 12.52 -4.45 -1.31
N ASP A 22 13.41 -4.76 -2.25
CA ASP A 22 13.05 -5.15 -3.61
C ASP A 22 12.31 -6.50 -3.63
N ALA A 23 12.71 -7.45 -2.80
CA ALA A 23 12.03 -8.73 -2.68
C ALA A 23 10.60 -8.57 -2.12
N VAL A 24 10.39 -7.68 -1.14
CA VAL A 24 9.04 -7.36 -0.64
C VAL A 24 8.20 -6.73 -1.74
N ILE A 25 8.75 -5.76 -2.48
CA ILE A 25 8.04 -5.09 -3.57
C ILE A 25 7.64 -6.11 -4.66
N ALA A 26 8.54 -7.03 -5.03
CA ALA A 26 8.25 -8.09 -5.98
C ALA A 26 7.10 -9.00 -5.51
N ARG A 27 7.10 -9.43 -4.23
CA ARG A 27 6.01 -10.22 -3.64
C ARG A 27 4.68 -9.49 -3.66
N LEU A 28 4.67 -8.18 -3.38
CA LEU A 28 3.46 -7.37 -3.43
C LEU A 28 2.92 -7.27 -4.86
N LYS A 29 3.78 -7.04 -5.86
CA LYS A 29 3.36 -7.02 -7.27
C LYS A 29 2.77 -8.35 -7.71
N GLU A 30 3.38 -9.47 -7.33
CA GLU A 30 2.87 -10.81 -7.66
C GLU A 30 1.53 -11.08 -6.99
N LYS A 31 1.41 -10.79 -5.69
CA LYS A 31 0.20 -11.04 -4.91
C LYS A 31 -1.01 -10.27 -5.42
N TYR A 32 -0.80 -9.04 -5.89
CA TYR A 32 -1.84 -8.12 -6.31
C TYR A 32 -1.75 -7.78 -7.82
N ALA A 33 -1.30 -8.75 -8.62
CA ALA A 33 -1.15 -8.60 -10.08
C ALA A 33 -2.48 -8.38 -10.83
N ASP A 34 -3.60 -8.66 -10.16
CA ASP A 34 -4.96 -8.42 -10.65
C ASP A 34 -5.43 -6.97 -10.44
N GLY A 35 -4.73 -6.19 -9.62
CA GLY A 35 -4.94 -4.76 -9.44
C GLY A 35 -4.27 -3.92 -10.52
N LYS A 36 -4.64 -2.65 -10.63
CA LYS A 36 -3.93 -1.71 -11.50
C LYS A 36 -2.62 -1.30 -10.84
N ILE A 37 -1.50 -1.70 -11.43
CA ILE A 37 -0.15 -1.41 -10.90
C ILE A 37 0.45 -0.16 -11.58
N SER A 38 1.10 0.69 -10.79
CA SER A 38 1.93 1.81 -11.23
C SER A 38 3.25 1.83 -10.45
N GLU A 39 4.37 2.14 -11.13
CA GLU A 39 5.73 2.01 -10.59
C GLU A 39 6.51 3.33 -10.55
N LEU A 40 5.83 4.48 -10.49
CA LEU A 40 6.48 5.79 -10.60
C LEU A 40 7.35 6.16 -9.38
N ASP A 41 6.88 5.85 -8.17
CA ASP A 41 7.60 6.10 -6.90
C ASP A 41 7.24 4.97 -5.92
N GLY A 42 8.05 3.91 -5.93
CA GLY A 42 7.71 2.62 -5.33
C GLY A 42 6.67 1.87 -6.18
N ILE A 43 5.67 1.28 -5.53
CA ILE A 43 4.52 0.67 -6.21
C ILE A 43 3.22 1.27 -5.69
N LYS A 44 2.30 1.57 -6.60
CA LYS A 44 0.90 1.84 -6.27
C LYS A 44 0.05 0.74 -6.89
N ILE A 45 -0.85 0.18 -6.09
CA ILE A 45 -1.83 -0.82 -6.55
C ILE A 45 -3.22 -0.29 -6.23
N GLU A 46 -4.06 -0.24 -7.27
CA GLU A 46 -5.39 0.36 -7.19
C GLU A 46 -6.47 -0.67 -7.55
N TYR A 47 -7.47 -0.78 -6.67
CA TYR A 47 -8.73 -1.50 -6.85
C TYR A 47 -9.91 -0.48 -6.84
N PRO A 48 -11.14 -0.88 -7.20
CA PRO A 48 -12.28 0.04 -7.23
C PRO A 48 -12.64 0.68 -5.87
N ASP A 49 -12.33 -0.02 -4.78
CA ASP A 49 -12.77 0.28 -3.42
C ASP A 49 -11.64 0.57 -2.42
N TRP A 50 -10.40 0.26 -2.80
CA TRP A 50 -9.22 0.56 -2.00
C TRP A 50 -7.97 0.65 -2.88
N TRP A 51 -6.94 1.28 -2.35
CA TRP A 51 -5.63 1.33 -2.98
C TRP A 51 -4.54 1.40 -1.92
N PHE A 52 -3.33 1.01 -2.29
CA PHE A 52 -2.17 1.22 -1.45
C PHE A 52 -0.95 1.64 -2.26
N ASN A 53 -0.02 2.30 -1.58
CA ASN A 53 1.28 2.66 -2.10
C ASN A 53 2.36 2.21 -1.11
N VAL A 54 3.35 1.48 -1.63
CA VAL A 54 4.55 1.10 -0.88
C VAL A 54 5.75 1.77 -1.54
N ARG A 55 6.50 2.53 -0.74
CA ARG A 55 7.71 3.23 -1.21
C ARG A 55 8.93 2.86 -0.39
N PRO A 56 10.09 2.64 -1.02
CA PRO A 56 11.35 2.55 -0.29
C PRO A 56 11.76 3.92 0.24
N SER A 57 12.16 3.99 1.51
CA SER A 57 12.88 5.18 1.99
C SER A 57 14.27 5.21 1.37
N ASN A 58 14.71 6.39 0.93
CA ASN A 58 16.04 6.63 0.36
C ASN A 58 17.13 6.72 1.43
N THR A 59 16.77 7.12 2.66
CA THR A 59 17.73 7.42 3.73
C THR A 59 17.70 6.40 4.86
N GLU A 60 16.64 5.60 4.96
CA GLU A 60 16.42 4.66 6.06
C GLU A 60 16.09 3.26 5.51
N PRO A 61 16.37 2.17 6.26
CA PRO A 61 16.09 0.80 5.84
C PRO A 61 14.61 0.43 6.00
N VAL A 62 13.69 1.33 5.64
CA VAL A 62 12.24 1.14 5.79
C VAL A 62 11.50 1.11 4.45
N LEU A 63 10.42 0.34 4.42
CA LEU A 63 9.33 0.49 3.45
C LEU A 63 8.19 1.28 4.11
N ARG A 64 7.65 2.22 3.37
CA ARG A 64 6.56 3.09 3.78
C ARG A 64 5.27 2.68 3.09
N LEU A 65 4.24 2.36 3.87
CA LEU A 65 2.90 2.05 3.39
C LEU A 65 1.97 3.24 3.61
N ASN A 66 1.21 3.60 2.57
CA ASN A 66 -0.04 4.36 2.68
C ASN A 66 -1.16 3.53 2.05
N LEU A 67 -2.31 3.46 2.70
CA LEU A 67 -3.47 2.71 2.23
C LEU A 67 -4.74 3.49 2.50
N GLU A 68 -5.63 3.50 1.51
CA GLU A 68 -6.96 4.07 1.64
C GLU A 68 -8.02 3.07 1.18
N ALA A 69 -9.18 3.09 1.83
CA ALA A 69 -10.34 2.31 1.41
C ALA A 69 -11.66 3.06 1.65
N ASN A 70 -12.71 2.65 0.95
CA ASN A 70 -14.05 3.23 1.07
C ASN A 70 -14.69 3.00 2.45
N THR A 71 -14.29 1.97 3.19
CA THR A 71 -14.77 1.68 4.54
C THR A 71 -13.59 1.50 5.50
N LYS A 72 -13.85 1.73 6.80
CA LYS A 72 -12.83 1.59 7.84
C LYS A 72 -12.40 0.14 7.98
N GLU A 73 -13.36 -0.77 7.92
CA GLU A 73 -13.16 -2.21 8.05
C GLU A 73 -12.27 -2.74 6.93
N LEU A 74 -12.54 -2.33 5.68
CA LEU A 74 -11.72 -2.72 4.52
C LEU A 74 -10.31 -2.13 4.61
N MET A 75 -10.19 -0.87 5.05
CA MET A 75 -8.90 -0.24 5.26
C MET A 75 -8.09 -1.02 6.30
N GLU A 76 -8.67 -1.35 7.45
CA GLU A 76 -7.99 -2.09 8.51
C GLU A 76 -7.59 -3.50 8.07
N GLU A 77 -8.51 -4.24 7.43
CA GLU A 77 -8.27 -5.58 6.87
C GLU A 77 -7.09 -5.57 5.89
N LYS A 78 -7.13 -4.68 4.88
CA LYS A 78 -6.10 -4.64 3.84
C LYS A 78 -4.79 -4.07 4.35
N LYS A 79 -4.82 -3.13 5.29
CA LYS A 79 -3.61 -2.64 5.98
C LYS A 79 -2.92 -3.79 6.71
N ASP A 80 -3.66 -4.60 7.48
CA ASP A 80 -3.07 -5.73 8.20
C ASP A 80 -2.55 -6.82 7.24
N GLU A 81 -3.28 -7.11 6.15
CA GLU A 81 -2.87 -8.04 5.09
C GLU A 81 -1.54 -7.61 4.43
N VAL A 82 -1.45 -6.35 3.99
CA VAL A 82 -0.27 -5.80 3.32
C VAL A 82 0.92 -5.72 4.29
N LEU A 83 0.71 -5.29 5.54
CA LEU A 83 1.77 -5.24 6.54
C LEU A 83 2.35 -6.61 6.86
N LYS A 84 1.53 -7.66 6.84
CA LYS A 84 2.01 -9.04 7.02
C LYS A 84 2.99 -9.43 5.92
N ILE A 85 2.68 -9.10 4.66
CA ILE A 85 3.58 -9.39 3.52
C ILE A 85 4.89 -8.58 3.62
N ILE A 86 4.80 -7.33 4.07
CA ILE A 86 5.95 -6.44 4.23
C ILE A 86 6.89 -6.95 5.33
N ARG A 87 6.34 -7.40 6.46
CA ARG A 87 7.10 -7.76 7.66
C ARG A 87 7.56 -9.22 7.68
N GLY A 88 6.92 -10.10 6.89
CA GLY A 88 7.20 -11.53 6.85
C GLY A 88 6.42 -12.29 7.90
#